data_AF-X1JEQ5-F1
#
_entry.id   AF-X1JEQ5-F1
#
_cell.length_a   1.000
_cell.length_b   1.000
_cell.length_c   1.000
_cell.angle_alpha   90.00
_cell.angle_beta   90.00
_cell.angle_gamma   90.00
#
_symmetry.space_group_name_H-M   'P 1'
#
loop_
_entity.id
_entity.type
_entity.pdbx_description
1 polymer ?
#
loop_
_entity_poly.entity_id
_entity_poly.type
_entity_poly.pdbx_seq_one_letter_code
_entity_poly.pdbx_strand_id
1 'polypeptide(L)'
;DSANPSAIAAVNFTGVNQTSPLGATAGDHGGPDNDAITSITTLNPDSLIFGAVSARGAETKDFDPGTDVTELWDGATDSSTSDDDGVWGGALEAPTASPPAYTFKATFVPGSYWAIACLELKAAPAPSFTSITEDKLAYKDGDTITLRVTLADNNTACTLTADFSNIDDQYVTGAEDFDNWGTDGVDNNGDGHIDEPAEQ
;
A
#
# COMPACT_ATOMS: atom_id res chain seq x y z
N ASP A 1 -16.49 39.46 -1.13
CA ASP A 1 -17.18 38.16 -1.12
C ASP A 1 -16.27 37.10 -0.54
N SER A 2 -16.75 36.43 0.52
CA SER A 2 -16.10 35.23 1.05
C SER A 2 -16.60 34.07 0.21
N ALA A 3 -15.73 33.48 -0.59
CA ALA A 3 -16.04 32.23 -1.29
C ALA A 3 -15.99 31.09 -0.27
N ASN A 4 -17.05 30.93 0.51
CA ASN A 4 -17.21 29.78 1.39
C ASN A 4 -17.54 28.57 0.51
N PRO A 5 -16.81 27.45 0.63
CA PRO A 5 -17.15 26.24 -0.13
C PRO A 5 -18.52 25.71 0.32
N SER A 6 -19.31 25.20 -0.62
CA SER A 6 -20.62 24.59 -0.33
C SER A 6 -20.46 23.38 0.61
N ALA A 7 -19.41 22.57 0.42
CA ALA A 7 -19.07 21.45 1.29
C ALA A 7 -17.55 21.20 1.36
N ILE A 8 -17.12 20.52 2.41
CA ILE A 8 -15.77 19.95 2.54
C ILE A 8 -15.91 18.52 3.03
N ALA A 9 -15.32 17.57 2.31
CA ALA A 9 -15.17 16.18 2.72
C ALA A 9 -13.70 15.83 2.90
N ALA A 10 -13.40 14.96 3.86
CA ALA A 10 -12.06 14.46 4.10
C ALA A 10 -12.10 12.93 4.14
N VAL A 11 -11.28 12.29 3.31
CA VAL A 11 -11.12 10.84 3.26
C VAL A 11 -9.66 10.51 3.54
N ASN A 12 -9.43 9.50 4.37
CA ASN A 12 -8.09 8.99 4.65
C ASN A 12 -7.85 7.66 3.94
N PHE A 13 -6.75 7.57 3.20
CA PHE A 13 -6.34 6.35 2.50
C PHE A 13 -5.03 5.81 3.09
N THR A 14 -4.93 4.49 3.20
CA THR A 14 -3.69 3.78 3.56
C THR A 14 -3.07 3.15 2.30
N GLY A 15 -1.80 2.75 2.37
CA GLY A 15 -1.12 2.12 1.23
C GLY A 15 -0.78 3.06 0.06
N VAL A 16 -0.93 4.39 0.24
CA VAL A 16 -0.58 5.40 -0.76
C VAL A 16 0.92 5.72 -0.70
N ASN A 17 1.54 5.98 -1.86
CA ASN A 17 2.92 6.44 -1.95
C ASN A 17 3.10 7.80 -1.23
N GLN A 18 3.78 7.80 -0.08
CA GLN A 18 3.94 9.00 0.75
C GLN A 18 4.90 10.05 0.15
N THR A 19 5.73 9.67 -0.82
CA THR A 19 6.71 10.59 -1.45
C THR A 19 6.19 11.19 -2.75
N SER A 20 5.31 10.48 -3.46
CA SER A 20 4.67 10.92 -4.71
C SER A 20 3.24 10.36 -4.80
N PRO A 21 2.31 10.85 -3.96
CA PRO A 21 0.98 10.24 -3.81
C PRO A 21 0.08 10.43 -5.03
N LEU A 22 0.21 11.56 -5.73
CA LEU A 22 -0.71 11.95 -6.81
C LEU A 22 -0.17 11.52 -8.18
N GLY A 23 -1.02 10.92 -9.00
CA GLY A 23 -0.76 10.57 -10.40
C GLY A 23 -1.53 11.46 -11.37
N ALA A 24 -2.17 10.84 -12.36
CA ALA A 24 -3.04 11.52 -13.31
C ALA A 24 -4.22 12.23 -12.63
N THR A 25 -4.77 13.23 -13.30
CA THR A 25 -5.99 13.93 -12.91
C THR A 25 -6.90 14.03 -14.11
N ALA A 26 -8.21 13.94 -13.89
CA ALA A 26 -9.21 14.22 -14.91
C ALA A 26 -10.38 14.99 -14.29
N GLY A 27 -11.15 15.63 -15.14
CA GLY A 27 -12.36 16.32 -14.74
C GLY A 27 -13.20 16.64 -15.95
N ASP A 28 -14.47 16.91 -15.70
CA ASP A 28 -15.43 17.34 -16.71
C ASP A 28 -16.55 18.15 -16.05
N HIS A 29 -17.39 18.78 -16.87
CA HIS A 29 -18.58 19.49 -16.39
C HIS A 29 -19.70 19.41 -17.43
N GLY A 30 -20.95 19.47 -16.97
CA GLY A 30 -22.11 19.24 -17.83
C GLY A 30 -23.32 20.12 -17.56
N GLY A 31 -24.27 20.04 -18.49
CA GLY A 31 -25.60 20.64 -18.39
C GLY A 31 -26.56 19.77 -17.58
N PRO A 32 -27.89 20.02 -17.63
CA PRO A 32 -28.88 19.30 -16.84
C PRO A 32 -29.07 17.86 -17.32
N ASP A 33 -28.05 17.05 -17.09
CA ASP A 33 -27.94 15.64 -17.40
C ASP A 33 -27.91 14.86 -16.09
N ASN A 34 -28.31 13.59 -16.15
CA ASN A 34 -28.35 12.71 -14.97
C ASN A 34 -26.99 12.10 -14.63
N ASP A 35 -25.98 12.30 -15.48
CA ASP A 35 -24.71 11.58 -15.43
C ASP A 35 -23.56 12.57 -15.35
N ALA A 36 -22.81 12.54 -14.23
CA ALA A 36 -21.49 13.16 -14.15
C ALA A 36 -20.44 12.08 -14.46
N ILE A 37 -19.71 12.26 -15.57
CA ILE A 37 -18.76 11.28 -16.09
C ILE A 37 -17.43 11.96 -16.43
N THR A 38 -16.33 11.30 -16.12
CA THR A 38 -15.02 11.63 -16.70
C THR A 38 -14.20 10.37 -16.97
N SER A 39 -13.21 10.48 -17.85
CA SER A 39 -12.27 9.40 -18.17
C SER A 39 -10.87 9.77 -17.70
N ILE A 40 -10.22 8.87 -16.96
CA ILE A 40 -8.88 9.05 -16.44
C ILE A 40 -7.98 7.89 -16.87
N THR A 41 -6.78 8.21 -17.36
CA THR A 41 -5.76 7.21 -17.72
C THR A 41 -4.68 7.20 -16.65
N THR A 42 -4.50 6.07 -15.97
CA THR A 42 -3.44 5.87 -14.98
C THR A 42 -2.20 5.26 -15.66
N LEU A 43 -1.01 5.70 -15.26
CA LEU A 43 0.26 5.12 -15.73
C LEU A 43 0.92 4.22 -14.69
N ASN A 44 0.35 4.14 -13.48
CA ASN A 44 0.86 3.30 -12.40
C ASN A 44 -0.14 2.16 -12.14
N PRO A 45 0.33 0.90 -12.12
CA PRO A 45 -0.52 -0.22 -11.72
C PRO A 45 -0.92 -0.09 -10.25
N ASP A 46 -1.93 -0.86 -9.86
CA ASP A 46 -2.42 -0.96 -8.48
C ASP A 46 -2.81 0.39 -7.86
N SER A 47 -3.18 1.37 -8.68
CA SER A 47 -3.59 2.69 -8.18
C SER A 47 -5.03 2.70 -7.72
N LEU A 48 -5.40 3.73 -6.96
CA LEU A 48 -6.79 4.04 -6.63
C LEU A 48 -7.18 5.35 -7.29
N ILE A 49 -8.30 5.40 -7.99
CA ILE A 49 -8.87 6.67 -8.47
C ILE A 49 -9.83 7.17 -7.40
N PHE A 50 -9.60 8.37 -6.88
CA PHE A 50 -10.53 9.05 -6.00
C PHE A 50 -11.16 10.22 -6.76
N GLY A 51 -12.47 10.38 -6.65
CA GLY A 51 -13.17 11.46 -7.33
C GLY A 51 -14.38 11.96 -6.56
N ALA A 52 -14.80 13.16 -6.94
CA ALA A 52 -15.94 13.84 -6.35
C ALA A 52 -16.77 14.55 -7.42
N VAL A 53 -18.06 14.63 -7.17
CA VAL A 53 -19.05 15.34 -7.97
C VAL A 53 -19.68 16.44 -7.12
N SER A 54 -19.90 17.59 -7.73
CA SER A 54 -20.81 18.62 -7.23
C SER A 54 -21.86 18.88 -8.30
N ALA A 55 -23.13 18.82 -7.93
CA ALA A 55 -24.26 19.08 -8.82
C ALA A 55 -25.19 20.12 -8.19
N ARG A 56 -25.62 21.11 -8.97
CA ARG A 56 -26.50 22.19 -8.49
C ARG A 56 -27.87 21.66 -8.11
N GLY A 57 -28.45 22.19 -7.03
CA GLY A 57 -29.83 21.96 -6.62
C GLY A 57 -29.97 20.57 -6.02
N ALA A 58 -29.83 20.46 -4.70
CA ALA A 58 -29.77 19.17 -4.01
C ALA A 58 -31.17 18.53 -3.88
N GLU A 59 -31.72 18.09 -5.00
CA GLU A 59 -33.09 17.65 -5.16
C GLU A 59 -33.27 16.21 -4.65
N THR A 60 -33.24 16.01 -3.33
CA THR A 60 -33.85 14.88 -2.59
C THR A 60 -33.45 13.44 -2.90
N LYS A 61 -32.57 13.15 -3.85
CA LYS A 61 -32.18 11.78 -4.18
C LYS A 61 -30.66 11.63 -4.23
N ASP A 62 -30.20 10.67 -3.45
CA ASP A 62 -28.81 10.20 -3.35
C ASP A 62 -28.23 9.91 -4.75
N PHE A 63 -26.94 10.19 -4.89
CA PHE A 63 -26.16 9.83 -6.06
C PHE A 63 -26.00 8.31 -6.11
N ASP A 64 -26.09 7.74 -7.31
CA ASP A 64 -25.87 6.33 -7.56
C ASP A 64 -24.46 6.15 -8.18
N PRO A 65 -23.53 5.38 -7.55
CA PRO A 65 -22.20 5.15 -8.10
C PRO A 65 -22.24 4.44 -9.46
N GLY A 66 -21.31 4.80 -10.34
CA GLY A 66 -21.04 4.05 -11.56
C GLY A 66 -20.49 2.65 -11.29
N THR A 67 -20.34 1.85 -12.34
CA THR A 67 -19.75 0.50 -12.26
C THR A 67 -18.38 0.53 -11.59
N ASP A 68 -18.18 -0.39 -10.65
CA ASP A 68 -16.94 -0.58 -9.87
C ASP A 68 -16.52 0.62 -8.99
N VAL A 69 -17.33 1.68 -8.93
CA VAL A 69 -17.10 2.81 -8.02
C VAL A 69 -17.72 2.49 -6.67
N THR A 70 -16.91 2.56 -5.61
CA THR A 70 -17.38 2.49 -4.23
C THR A 70 -17.66 3.90 -3.72
N GLU A 71 -18.90 4.15 -3.31
CA GLU A 71 -19.28 5.38 -2.64
C GLU A 71 -18.60 5.49 -1.25
N LEU A 72 -18.13 6.70 -0.93
CA LEU A 72 -17.50 7.00 0.36
C LEU A 72 -18.30 8.03 1.16
N TRP A 73 -18.92 8.98 0.48
CA TRP A 73 -19.79 9.98 1.08
C TRP A 73 -20.76 10.54 0.04
N ASP A 74 -21.95 10.88 0.51
CA ASP A 74 -23.02 11.52 -0.24
C ASP A 74 -23.75 12.49 0.69
N GLY A 75 -24.10 13.67 0.18
CA GLY A 75 -24.88 14.63 0.92
C GLY A 75 -25.36 15.82 0.11
N ALA A 76 -26.31 16.53 0.70
CA ALA A 76 -26.83 17.80 0.23
C ALA A 76 -26.34 18.92 1.16
N THR A 77 -26.00 20.09 0.63
CA THR A 77 -25.60 21.22 1.46
C THR A 77 -26.79 21.94 2.11
N ASP A 78 -27.98 21.86 1.50
CA ASP A 78 -29.28 22.26 2.08
C ASP A 78 -30.44 21.61 1.28
N SER A 79 -31.63 22.22 1.30
CA SER A 79 -32.88 21.82 0.66
C SER A 79 -33.35 22.84 -0.39
N SER A 80 -32.46 23.74 -0.83
CA SER A 80 -32.74 24.68 -1.91
C SER A 80 -32.72 23.93 -3.24
N THR A 81 -33.15 24.59 -4.31
CA THR A 81 -33.10 24.02 -5.66
C THR A 81 -32.15 24.81 -6.57
N SER A 82 -31.50 25.84 -6.04
CA SER A 82 -30.69 26.77 -6.84
C SER A 82 -29.48 27.35 -6.15
N ASP A 83 -29.47 27.39 -4.82
CA ASP A 83 -28.39 27.99 -4.03
C ASP A 83 -27.51 26.94 -3.34
N ASP A 84 -27.84 25.66 -3.47
CA ASP A 84 -27.17 24.53 -2.83
C ASP A 84 -26.63 23.53 -3.86
N ASP A 85 -25.72 22.68 -3.39
CA ASP A 85 -25.10 21.63 -4.17
C ASP A 85 -25.37 20.27 -3.53
N GLY A 86 -25.72 19.29 -4.36
CA GLY A 86 -25.49 17.88 -4.06
C GLY A 86 -24.00 17.60 -4.21
N VAL A 87 -23.41 16.94 -3.22
CA VAL A 87 -21.99 16.60 -3.21
C VAL A 87 -21.83 15.11 -2.96
N TRP A 88 -21.01 14.47 -3.78
CA TRP A 88 -20.76 13.04 -3.69
C TRP A 88 -19.29 12.72 -3.95
N GLY A 89 -18.78 11.66 -3.32
CA GLY A 89 -17.44 11.18 -3.60
C GLY A 89 -17.29 9.68 -3.44
N GLY A 90 -16.41 9.13 -4.26
CA GLY A 90 -16.17 7.69 -4.35
C GLY A 90 -14.76 7.36 -4.77
N ALA A 91 -14.48 6.06 -4.79
CA ALA A 91 -13.20 5.51 -5.23
C ALA A 91 -13.38 4.33 -6.18
N LEU A 92 -12.46 4.19 -7.13
CA LEU A 92 -12.43 3.14 -8.15
C LEU A 92 -11.03 2.50 -8.15
N GLU A 93 -10.97 1.17 -8.06
CA GLU A 93 -9.70 0.45 -8.16
C GLU A 93 -9.17 0.48 -9.60
N ALA A 94 -7.88 0.81 -9.77
CA ALA A 94 -7.19 0.87 -11.06
C ALA A 94 -6.00 -0.11 -11.07
N PRO A 95 -6.26 -1.43 -11.15
CA PRO A 95 -5.23 -2.46 -10.99
C PRO A 95 -4.17 -2.44 -12.11
N THR A 96 -4.51 -1.96 -13.30
CA THR A 96 -3.59 -1.93 -14.44
C THR A 96 -3.28 -0.51 -14.86
N ALA A 97 -2.00 -0.23 -15.11
CA ALA A 97 -1.62 0.93 -15.90
C ALA A 97 -2.21 0.76 -17.30
N SER A 98 -3.30 1.47 -17.61
CA SER A 98 -4.17 1.11 -18.73
C SER A 98 -4.46 2.27 -19.66
N PRO A 99 -4.11 2.11 -20.94
CA PRO A 99 -4.96 2.45 -22.07
C PRO A 99 -5.79 1.20 -22.49
N PRO A 100 -7.12 1.20 -22.37
CA PRO A 100 -7.99 2.38 -22.31
C PRO A 100 -8.22 2.95 -20.90
N ALA A 101 -8.67 4.21 -20.87
CA ALA A 101 -8.96 4.97 -19.66
C ALA A 101 -10.04 4.31 -18.79
N TYR A 102 -9.92 4.51 -17.48
CA TYR A 102 -10.98 4.21 -16.52
C TYR A 102 -12.08 5.26 -16.60
N THR A 103 -13.33 4.82 -16.49
CA THR A 103 -14.50 5.72 -16.43
C THR A 103 -14.90 5.90 -14.98
N PHE A 104 -14.90 7.14 -14.49
CA PHE A 104 -15.40 7.49 -13.16
C PHE A 104 -16.74 8.21 -13.33
N LYS A 105 -17.80 7.69 -12.69
CA LYS A 105 -19.19 8.11 -12.92
C LYS A 105 -19.99 8.17 -11.62
N ALA A 106 -20.85 9.18 -11.51
CA ALA A 106 -21.99 9.19 -10.59
C ALA A 106 -23.27 9.57 -11.35
N THR A 107 -24.39 8.95 -10.97
CA THR A 107 -25.72 9.23 -11.54
C THR A 107 -26.59 9.93 -10.51
N PHE A 108 -27.40 10.91 -10.90
CA PHE A 108 -28.34 11.60 -10.01
C PHE A 108 -29.58 12.01 -10.81
N VAL A 109 -30.72 12.12 -10.12
CA VAL A 109 -32.02 12.43 -10.75
C VAL A 109 -32.80 13.38 -9.84
N PRO A 110 -33.37 14.48 -10.38
CA PRO A 110 -33.30 14.94 -11.77
C PRO A 110 -31.90 15.42 -12.18
N GLY A 111 -31.67 15.52 -13.49
CA GLY A 111 -30.41 16.02 -14.04
C GLY A 111 -30.23 17.51 -13.76
N SER A 112 -29.01 17.89 -13.44
CA SER A 112 -28.61 19.21 -12.97
C SER A 112 -27.27 19.60 -13.55
N TYR A 113 -26.91 20.89 -13.49
CA TYR A 113 -25.55 21.30 -13.82
C TYR A 113 -24.57 20.69 -12.85
N TRP A 114 -23.48 20.11 -13.35
CA TRP A 114 -22.53 19.37 -12.52
C TRP A 114 -21.08 19.63 -12.91
N ALA A 115 -20.18 19.39 -11.97
CA ALA A 115 -18.75 19.28 -12.17
C ALA A 115 -18.25 18.01 -11.50
N ILE A 116 -17.33 17.31 -12.16
CA ILE A 116 -16.65 16.12 -11.63
C ILE A 116 -15.14 16.33 -11.73
N ALA A 117 -14.43 15.88 -10.70
CA ALA A 117 -12.98 15.80 -10.74
C ALA A 117 -12.53 14.49 -10.09
N CYS A 118 -11.49 13.88 -10.66
CA CYS A 118 -10.85 12.73 -10.07
C CYS A 118 -9.32 12.82 -10.19
N LEU A 119 -8.66 12.09 -9.31
CA LEU A 119 -7.21 11.97 -9.26
C LEU A 119 -6.83 10.51 -9.02
N GLU A 120 -5.66 10.14 -9.53
CA GLU A 120 -4.98 8.89 -9.22
C GLU A 120 -4.20 9.06 -7.91
N LEU A 121 -4.45 8.17 -6.96
CA LEU A 121 -3.62 7.90 -5.80
C LEU A 121 -2.71 6.72 -6.13
N LYS A 122 -1.41 6.98 -6.25
CA LYS A 122 -0.42 5.94 -6.53
C LYS A 122 -0.29 5.01 -5.34
N ALA A 123 -0.31 3.70 -5.57
CA ALA A 123 0.09 2.74 -4.56
C ALA A 123 1.52 3.01 -4.08
N ALA A 124 1.74 2.78 -2.79
CA ALA A 124 3.08 2.75 -2.21
C ALA A 124 3.91 1.69 -2.95
N PRO A 125 5.20 1.96 -3.19
CA PRO A 125 6.08 0.96 -3.76
C PRO A 125 6.08 -0.29 -2.90
N ALA A 126 6.20 -1.46 -3.55
CA ALA A 126 6.34 -2.71 -2.84
C ALA A 126 7.53 -2.62 -1.86
N PRO A 127 7.40 -3.20 -0.65
CA PRO A 127 8.51 -3.22 0.29
C PRO A 127 9.73 -3.92 -0.33
N SER A 128 10.92 -3.35 -0.11
CA SER A 128 12.19 -3.95 -0.52
C SER A 128 13.04 -4.33 0.69
N PHE A 129 13.78 -5.43 0.59
CA PHE A 129 14.76 -5.83 1.60
C PHE A 129 16.11 -5.17 1.31
N THR A 130 16.73 -4.57 2.31
CA THR A 130 18.07 -3.95 2.18
C THR A 130 19.19 -4.96 2.45
N SER A 131 19.02 -5.85 3.42
CA SER A 131 19.99 -6.90 3.75
C SER A 131 19.37 -7.99 4.60
N ILE A 132 19.89 -9.21 4.44
CA ILE A 132 19.74 -10.30 5.41
C ILE A 132 21.18 -10.63 5.83
N THR A 133 21.47 -10.54 7.12
CA THR A 133 22.80 -10.82 7.67
C THR A 133 22.66 -11.91 8.73
N GLU A 134 23.47 -12.95 8.63
CA GLU A 134 23.65 -13.92 9.70
C GLU A 134 24.34 -13.25 10.90
N ASP A 135 23.97 -13.65 12.13
CA ASP A 135 24.65 -13.20 13.35
C ASP A 135 25.87 -14.07 13.69
N LYS A 136 25.96 -15.26 13.09
CA LYS A 136 27.05 -16.23 13.27
C LYS A 136 27.17 -17.14 12.05
N LEU A 137 28.40 -17.63 11.80
CA LEU A 137 28.75 -18.45 10.63
C LEU A 137 28.13 -19.87 10.64
N ALA A 138 27.63 -20.32 11.80
CA ALA A 138 26.97 -21.61 11.98
C ALA A 138 26.03 -21.57 13.20
N TYR A 139 24.98 -22.38 13.18
CA TYR A 139 24.02 -22.53 14.27
C TYR A 139 24.00 -23.99 14.73
N LYS A 140 24.02 -24.21 16.04
CA LYS A 140 23.89 -25.54 16.66
C LYS A 140 22.43 -25.84 16.98
N ASP A 141 22.09 -27.12 17.16
CA ASP A 141 20.78 -27.48 17.72
C ASP A 141 20.53 -26.77 19.06
N GLY A 142 19.33 -26.22 19.21
CA GLY A 142 18.95 -25.37 20.35
C GLY A 142 19.39 -23.89 20.24
N ASP A 143 20.13 -23.48 19.20
CA ASP A 143 20.43 -22.07 18.98
C ASP A 143 19.17 -21.27 18.61
N THR A 144 19.09 -20.05 19.14
CA THR A 144 18.05 -19.09 18.74
C THR A 144 18.56 -18.25 17.56
N ILE A 145 17.86 -18.30 16.43
CA ILE A 145 18.08 -17.40 15.29
C ILE A 145 17.18 -16.18 15.46
N THR A 146 17.78 -14.98 15.54
CA THR A 146 17.01 -13.73 15.62
C THR A 146 17.02 -13.00 14.29
N LEU A 147 15.91 -13.08 13.55
CA LEU A 147 15.70 -12.26 12.36
C LEU A 147 15.13 -10.89 12.77
N ARG A 148 15.88 -9.82 12.50
CA ARG A 148 15.36 -8.45 12.60
C ARG A 148 15.05 -7.93 11.20
N VAL A 149 13.75 -7.81 10.90
CA VAL A 149 13.29 -7.14 9.68
C VAL A 149 12.89 -5.72 10.01
N THR A 150 13.50 -4.77 9.30
CA THR A 150 13.10 -3.36 9.34
C THR A 150 12.41 -3.05 8.01
N LEU A 151 11.10 -2.87 8.04
CA LEU A 151 10.35 -2.42 6.87
C LEU A 151 10.56 -0.92 6.70
N ALA A 152 10.80 -0.48 5.48
CA ALA A 152 10.70 0.94 5.16
C ALA A 152 9.24 1.42 5.35
N ASP A 153 9.09 2.65 5.81
CA ASP A 153 7.83 3.40 5.76
C ASP A 153 6.61 2.80 6.49
N ASN A 154 6.83 2.00 7.56
CA ASN A 154 5.76 1.41 8.39
C ASN A 154 4.71 0.60 7.60
N ASN A 155 5.10 -0.02 6.48
CA ASN A 155 4.20 -0.83 5.68
C ASN A 155 3.76 -2.09 6.46
N THR A 156 2.45 -2.28 6.69
CA THR A 156 1.90 -3.39 7.49
C THR A 156 1.39 -4.56 6.64
N ALA A 157 1.44 -4.45 5.30
CA ALA A 157 0.77 -5.38 4.38
C ALA A 157 1.73 -6.34 3.65
N CYS A 158 2.77 -6.82 4.35
CA CYS A 158 3.71 -7.78 3.75
C CYS A 158 3.77 -9.09 4.55
N THR A 159 3.79 -10.22 3.83
CA THR A 159 4.16 -11.52 4.40
C THR A 159 5.67 -11.70 4.27
N LEU A 160 6.34 -11.88 5.41
CA LEU A 160 7.72 -12.33 5.43
C LEU A 160 7.75 -13.86 5.46
N THR A 161 8.34 -14.47 4.44
CA THR A 161 8.62 -15.91 4.43
C THR A 161 10.13 -16.09 4.52
N ALA A 162 10.57 -16.87 5.51
CA ALA A 162 11.95 -17.34 5.62
C ALA A 162 11.95 -18.84 5.34
N ASP A 163 12.91 -19.29 4.54
CA ASP A 163 13.14 -20.71 4.27
C ASP A 163 14.42 -21.15 4.98
N PHE A 164 14.25 -22.04 5.96
CA PHE A 164 15.33 -22.61 6.75
C PHE A 164 15.64 -24.05 6.33
N SER A 165 15.16 -24.51 5.17
CA SER A 165 15.37 -25.89 4.69
C SER A 165 16.83 -26.27 4.44
N ASN A 166 17.72 -25.29 4.31
CA ASN A 166 19.17 -25.49 4.22
C ASN A 166 19.87 -25.55 5.58
N ILE A 167 19.16 -25.26 6.68
CA ILE A 167 19.70 -25.51 8.02
C ILE A 167 19.68 -27.02 8.20
N ASP A 168 20.87 -27.57 8.44
CA ASP A 168 21.04 -28.99 8.69
C ASP A 168 20.26 -29.39 9.96
N ASP A 169 19.25 -30.25 9.79
CA ASP A 169 18.51 -30.86 10.88
C ASP A 169 19.24 -32.08 11.47
N GLN A 170 20.41 -32.40 10.93
CA GLN A 170 21.28 -33.50 11.32
C GLN A 170 22.57 -33.03 11.99
N TYR A 171 22.61 -31.81 12.55
CA TYR A 171 23.80 -31.36 13.28
C TYR A 171 24.18 -32.38 14.36
N VAL A 172 25.24 -33.14 14.08
CA VAL A 172 25.85 -34.08 15.03
C VAL A 172 27.12 -33.45 15.51
N THR A 173 27.18 -33.17 16.81
CA THR A 173 28.39 -32.64 17.45
C THR A 173 29.58 -33.56 17.13
N GLY A 174 30.55 -33.04 16.36
CA GLY A 174 31.76 -33.77 15.95
C GLY A 174 31.70 -34.55 14.63
N ALA A 175 30.58 -34.55 13.89
CA ALA A 175 30.51 -35.14 12.54
C ALA A 175 30.74 -34.12 11.41
N GLU A 176 30.56 -32.84 11.73
CA GLU A 176 30.82 -31.73 10.81
C GLU A 176 32.17 -31.10 11.16
N ASP A 177 33.01 -30.88 10.14
CA ASP A 177 34.33 -30.27 10.27
C ASP A 177 34.18 -28.76 10.39
N PHE A 178 33.91 -28.32 11.60
CA PHE A 178 34.25 -26.98 12.04
C PHE A 178 35.53 -27.15 12.86
N ASP A 179 36.63 -26.50 12.46
CA ASP A 179 37.92 -26.53 13.16
C ASP A 179 37.72 -26.02 14.61
N ASN A 180 37.30 -26.93 15.48
CA ASN A 180 37.19 -26.78 16.92
C ASN A 180 38.37 -27.55 17.49
N TRP A 181 39.54 -26.91 17.41
CA TRP A 181 40.77 -27.45 17.99
C TRP A 181 40.56 -27.52 19.51
N GLY A 182 40.35 -28.74 19.99
CA GLY A 182 39.63 -29.03 21.23
C GLY A 182 40.12 -28.22 22.42
N THR A 183 39.20 -27.48 23.05
CA THR A 183 39.43 -26.61 24.22
C THR A 183 39.54 -27.39 25.54
N ASP A 184 40.23 -28.53 25.57
CA ASP A 184 40.40 -29.27 26.85
C ASP A 184 41.33 -28.54 27.81
N GLY A 185 42.07 -27.54 27.30
CA GLY A 185 42.97 -26.69 28.06
C GLY A 185 44.21 -27.43 28.56
N VAL A 186 44.56 -28.56 27.93
CA VAL A 186 45.71 -29.40 28.26
C VAL A 186 46.65 -29.47 27.06
N ASP A 187 47.93 -29.23 27.32
CA ASP A 187 49.03 -29.42 26.38
C ASP A 187 49.41 -30.92 26.40
N ASN A 188 48.79 -31.70 25.51
CA ASN A 188 48.91 -33.15 25.46
C ASN A 188 50.19 -33.60 24.74
N ASN A 189 50.76 -32.74 23.89
CA ASN A 189 51.99 -33.03 23.16
C ASN A 189 53.27 -32.45 23.82
N GLY A 190 53.11 -31.56 24.81
CA GLY A 190 54.16 -30.97 25.63
C GLY A 190 54.94 -29.84 24.96
N ASP A 191 54.40 -29.19 23.94
CA ASP A 191 55.07 -28.14 23.18
C ASP A 191 54.82 -26.71 23.71
N GLY A 192 53.91 -26.57 24.67
CA GLY A 192 53.57 -25.32 25.34
C GLY A 192 52.41 -24.55 24.70
N HIS A 193 51.78 -25.09 23.65
CA HIS A 193 50.53 -24.60 23.09
C HIS A 193 49.34 -25.46 23.58
N ILE A 194 48.13 -24.90 23.54
CA ILE A 194 46.89 -25.63 23.76
C ILE A 194 45.99 -25.35 22.56
N ASP A 195 45.13 -26.31 22.21
CA ASP A 195 44.11 -26.18 21.17
C ASP A 195 44.67 -26.07 19.73
N GLU A 196 45.52 -27.01 19.29
CA GLU A 196 46.08 -27.08 17.92
C GLU A 196 46.04 -28.49 17.27
N PRO A 197 46.29 -28.65 15.95
CA PRO A 197 46.14 -29.94 15.25
C PRO A 197 47.02 -31.08 15.77
N ALA A 198 48.12 -30.76 16.47
CA ALA A 198 49.02 -31.73 17.05
C ALA A 198 48.61 -32.18 18.47
N GLU A 199 47.47 -31.71 18.99
CA GLU A 199 46.93 -32.03 20.33
C GLU A 199 45.97 -33.23 20.38
N GLN A 200 45.86 -34.01 19.29
CA GLN A 200 45.06 -35.24 19.20
C GLN A 200 45.77 -36.51 19.68
#